data_AF-A0A2A4VVZ6-F1
#
_entry.id   AF-A0A2A4VVZ6-F1
#
_cell.length_a   1.000
_cell.length_b   1.000
_cell.length_c   1.000
_cell.angle_alpha   90.00
_cell.angle_beta   90.00
_cell.angle_gamma   90.00
#
_symmetry.space_group_name_H-M   'P 1'
#
loop_
_entity.id
_entity.type
_entity.pdbx_description
1 polymer ?
#
loop_
_entity_poly.entity_id
_entity_poly.type
_entity_poly.pdbx_seq_one_letter_code
_entity_poly.pdbx_strand_id
1 'polypeptide(L)'
;MTIKNNFSVETLAAVQKIGQFNAFNLMNKMTDVGLIKIAIELKESNSYKGLPFIDKDGNDRLSVNWDDVCKYILKTSKSSIDEKILNFKKFGEDFMLAADEMGLGSRDMRKLRKFDEDEITEVCDKAIAEGDKETVTAFIENITAKKEQEKQKLTEEIKERDTQLEVIRDINTDKNREIDQLKEQLSTKQIATHDWQSEVKEALETITALKVKALSAQDQLSQIHRQLFDGYQNINPQAYNLIVQAFLSEVKQVAEETALLWLNCETDFEAHLNDIKPSIEVLEMLAQSAAAE
;
A
#
# COMPACT_ATOMS: atom_id res chain seq x y z
N MET A 1 65.34 16.99 -3.87
CA MET A 1 63.91 17.19 -3.54
C MET A 1 63.73 16.66 -2.12
N THR A 2 63.85 17.55 -1.13
CA THR A 2 63.98 17.15 0.28
C THR A 2 62.59 17.03 0.90
N ILE A 3 62.17 15.81 1.23
CA ILE A 3 60.93 15.56 1.96
C ILE A 3 61.11 16.14 3.36
N LYS A 4 60.45 17.27 3.65
CA LYS A 4 60.32 17.80 5.01
C LYS A 4 59.34 16.91 5.77
N ASN A 5 59.82 15.84 6.39
CA ASN A 5 59.03 15.07 7.34
C ASN A 5 59.58 15.32 8.75
N ASN A 6 59.15 16.42 9.36
CA ASN A 6 59.45 16.75 10.75
C ASN A 6 58.12 16.91 11.50
N PHE A 7 57.40 15.80 11.68
CA PHE A 7 56.28 15.77 12.62
C PHE A 7 56.85 15.96 14.03
N SER A 8 56.38 16.97 14.77
CA SER A 8 56.79 17.15 16.16
C SER A 8 56.37 15.94 17.01
N VAL A 9 57.11 15.65 18.08
CA VAL A 9 56.76 14.60 19.06
C VAL A 9 55.33 14.78 19.57
N GLU A 10 54.89 16.03 19.73
CA GLU A 10 53.52 16.40 20.10
C GLU A 10 52.49 15.96 19.04
N THR A 11 52.81 16.09 17.75
CA THR A 11 51.91 15.64 16.66
C THR A 11 51.77 14.12 16.64
N LEU A 12 52.86 13.38 16.88
CA LEU A 12 52.83 11.92 16.98
C LEU A 12 52.01 11.45 18.20
N ALA A 13 52.17 12.12 19.35
CA ALA A 13 51.38 11.85 20.54
C ALA A 13 49.88 12.13 20.33
N ALA A 14 49.55 13.18 19.58
CA ALA A 14 48.16 13.50 19.22
C ALA A 14 47.53 12.43 18.31
N VAL A 15 48.25 11.98 17.28
CA VAL A 15 47.79 10.90 16.38
C VAL A 15 47.56 9.60 17.16
N GLN A 16 48.45 9.25 18.10
CA GLN A 16 48.27 8.06 18.94
C GLN A 16 46.99 8.16 19.81
N LYS A 17 46.73 9.33 20.41
CA LYS A 17 45.51 9.55 21.20
C LYS A 17 44.24 9.49 20.36
N ILE A 18 44.27 10.00 19.13
CA ILE A 18 43.16 9.88 18.18
C ILE A 18 42.92 8.40 17.83
N GLY A 19 44.00 7.62 17.60
CA GLY A 19 43.88 6.19 17.39
C GLY A 19 43.25 5.45 18.58
N GLN A 20 43.67 5.76 19.81
CA GLN A 20 43.07 5.21 21.03
C GLN A 20 41.59 5.58 21.16
N PHE A 21 41.25 6.85 20.91
CA PHE A 21 39.87 7.32 20.92
C PHE A 21 39.01 6.56 19.91
N ASN A 22 39.48 6.41 18.67
CA ASN A 22 38.75 5.67 17.63
C ASN A 22 38.55 4.20 18.02
N ALA A 23 39.55 3.56 18.64
CA ALA A 23 39.43 2.17 19.11
C ALA A 23 38.37 2.02 20.23
N PHE A 24 38.37 2.93 21.23
CA PHE A 24 37.35 2.90 22.27
C PHE A 24 35.96 3.23 21.73
N ASN A 25 35.87 4.14 20.75
CA ASN A 25 34.62 4.46 20.08
C ASN A 25 34.04 3.22 19.37
N LEU A 26 34.86 2.48 18.61
CA LEU A 26 34.43 1.24 17.98
C LEU A 26 33.96 0.19 19.00
N MET A 27 34.67 0.04 20.12
CA MET A 27 34.28 -0.90 21.17
C MET A 27 32.93 -0.55 21.81
N ASN A 28 32.64 0.74 22.00
CA ASN A 28 31.33 1.20 22.47
C ASN A 28 30.22 0.82 21.47
N LYS A 29 30.46 0.99 20.17
CA LYS A 29 29.47 0.64 19.12
C LYS A 29 29.16 -0.85 19.08
N MET A 30 30.19 -1.70 19.14
CA MET A 30 30.00 -3.15 19.24
C MET A 30 29.23 -3.53 20.50
N THR A 31 29.51 -2.85 21.61
CA THR A 31 28.76 -3.03 22.86
C THR A 31 27.30 -2.63 22.70
N ASP A 32 27.00 -1.50 22.05
CA ASP A 32 25.64 -1.05 21.79
C ASP A 32 24.83 -2.05 20.95
N VAL A 33 25.44 -2.61 19.90
CA VAL A 33 24.80 -3.65 19.08
C VAL A 33 24.58 -4.93 19.89
N GLY A 34 25.54 -5.34 20.72
CA GLY A 34 25.38 -6.44 21.66
C GLY A 34 24.26 -6.21 22.68
N LEU A 35 24.11 -4.99 23.20
CA LEU A 35 23.01 -4.62 24.11
C LEU A 35 21.65 -4.71 23.41
N ILE A 36 21.55 -4.36 22.12
CA ILE A 36 20.32 -4.54 21.35
C ILE A 36 19.97 -6.03 21.24
N LYS A 37 20.95 -6.90 20.98
CA LYS A 37 20.76 -8.35 20.90
C LYS A 37 20.24 -8.94 22.21
N ILE A 38 20.84 -8.55 23.34
CA ILE A 38 20.36 -8.93 24.68
C ILE A 38 18.92 -8.42 24.90
N ALA A 39 18.61 -7.18 24.49
CA ALA A 39 17.26 -6.64 24.61
C ALA A 39 16.24 -7.43 23.77
N ILE A 40 16.62 -7.90 22.58
CA ILE A 40 15.80 -8.79 21.74
C ILE A 40 15.52 -10.10 22.49
N GLU A 41 16.57 -10.76 22.98
CA GLU A 41 16.46 -12.03 23.71
C GLU A 41 15.58 -11.90 24.95
N LEU A 42 15.80 -10.86 25.77
CA LEU A 42 14.97 -10.56 26.94
C LEU A 42 13.50 -10.41 26.54
N LYS A 43 13.21 -9.59 25.52
CA LYS A 43 11.86 -9.26 25.07
C LYS A 43 11.13 -10.47 24.50
N GLU A 44 11.79 -11.27 23.67
CA GLU A 44 11.20 -12.45 23.03
C GLU A 44 10.97 -13.60 24.01
N SER A 45 11.94 -13.84 24.91
CA SER A 45 11.81 -14.88 25.94
C SER A 45 10.83 -14.54 27.06
N ASN A 46 10.40 -13.29 27.18
CA ASN A 46 9.66 -12.76 28.34
C ASN A 46 10.38 -12.96 29.69
N SER A 47 11.69 -13.28 29.68
CA SER A 47 12.50 -13.47 30.90
C SER A 47 12.67 -12.20 31.72
N TYR A 48 12.31 -11.06 31.14
CA TYR A 48 12.31 -9.78 31.82
C TYR A 48 11.23 -9.65 32.91
N LYS A 49 10.24 -10.54 32.99
CA LYS A 49 9.15 -10.47 33.98
C LYS A 49 9.64 -10.94 35.36
N GLY A 50 9.32 -10.18 36.40
CA GLY A 50 9.72 -10.50 37.78
C GLY A 50 11.13 -10.03 38.15
N LEU A 51 11.78 -9.21 37.33
CA LEU A 51 13.07 -8.62 37.66
C LEU A 51 12.88 -7.47 38.67
N PRO A 52 13.67 -7.43 39.75
CA PRO A 52 13.58 -6.36 40.74
C PRO A 52 14.15 -5.06 40.17
N PHE A 53 13.48 -3.94 40.44
CA PHE A 53 13.96 -2.60 40.14
C PHE A 53 13.45 -1.58 41.18
N ILE A 54 14.16 -0.46 41.30
CA ILE A 54 13.75 0.67 42.14
C ILE A 54 13.01 1.67 41.28
N ASP A 55 11.78 2.00 41.67
CA ASP A 55 11.00 3.03 40.98
C ASP A 55 11.52 4.44 41.26
N LYS A 56 10.94 5.45 40.59
CA LYS A 56 11.33 6.86 40.76
C LYS A 56 11.07 7.41 42.18
N ASP A 57 10.22 6.74 42.94
CA ASP A 57 9.78 7.13 44.27
C ASP A 57 10.57 6.35 45.36
N GLY A 58 11.55 5.52 44.95
CA GLY A 58 12.44 4.77 45.84
C GLY A 58 11.88 3.42 46.30
N ASN A 59 10.77 2.95 45.74
CA ASN A 59 10.16 1.68 46.14
C ASN A 59 10.69 0.50 45.32
N ASP A 60 10.86 -0.65 45.98
CA ASP A 60 11.14 -1.91 45.33
C ASP A 60 9.91 -2.41 44.57
N ARG A 61 10.08 -2.68 43.28
CA ARG A 61 9.04 -3.25 42.41
C ARG A 61 9.61 -4.38 41.55
N LEU A 62 8.70 -5.16 40.99
CA LEU A 62 9.00 -6.19 40.01
C LEU A 62 8.51 -5.76 38.63
N SER A 63 9.30 -6.01 37.59
CA SER A 63 8.92 -5.73 36.20
C SER A 63 7.76 -6.63 35.77
N VAL A 64 6.70 -6.02 35.24
CA VAL A 64 5.52 -6.74 34.75
C VAL A 64 5.46 -6.67 33.22
N ASN A 65 5.86 -5.52 32.66
CA ASN A 65 5.80 -5.26 31.23
C ASN A 65 7.16 -4.80 30.67
N TRP A 66 7.27 -4.75 29.34
CA TRP A 66 8.50 -4.34 28.66
C TRP A 66 8.89 -2.88 28.95
N ASP A 67 7.92 -2.00 29.20
CA ASP A 67 8.17 -0.58 29.48
C ASP A 67 8.91 -0.39 30.82
N ASP A 68 8.56 -1.18 31.83
CA ASP A 68 9.23 -1.18 33.15
C ASP A 68 10.74 -1.43 32.99
N VAL A 69 11.08 -2.43 32.17
CA VAL A 69 12.47 -2.84 31.91
C VAL A 69 13.20 -1.77 31.14
N CYS A 70 12.58 -1.23 30.08
CA CYS A 70 13.16 -0.14 29.30
C CYS A 70 13.53 1.05 30.20
N LYS A 71 12.57 1.49 31.02
CA LYS A 71 12.68 2.71 31.80
C LYS A 71 13.60 2.55 33.01
N TYR A 72 13.45 1.47 33.77
CA TYR A 72 14.10 1.32 35.07
C TYR A 72 15.37 0.49 35.01
N ILE A 73 15.51 -0.44 34.06
CA ILE A 73 16.69 -1.32 33.93
C ILE A 73 17.60 -0.82 32.81
N LEU A 74 17.08 -0.73 31.58
CA LEU A 74 17.85 -0.30 30.40
C LEU A 74 18.08 1.23 30.34
N LYS A 75 17.40 1.99 31.21
CA LYS A 75 17.47 3.47 31.30
C LYS A 75 17.26 4.17 29.96
N THR A 76 16.36 3.63 29.13
CA THR A 76 16.00 4.17 27.82
C THR A 76 14.49 4.21 27.66
N SER A 77 14.01 4.97 26.68
CA SER A 77 12.58 4.92 26.34
C SER A 77 12.27 3.63 25.59
N LYS A 78 11.09 3.06 25.83
CA LYS A 78 10.58 1.92 25.06
C LYS A 78 10.62 2.19 23.55
N SER A 79 10.22 3.39 23.13
CA SER A 79 10.24 3.79 21.72
C SER A 79 11.64 3.71 21.11
N SER A 80 12.66 4.20 21.83
CA SER A 80 14.06 4.19 21.36
C SER A 80 14.60 2.77 21.17
N ILE A 81 14.42 1.90 22.18
CA ILE A 81 14.90 0.52 22.08
C ILE A 81 14.08 -0.29 21.08
N ASP A 82 12.77 -0.07 20.99
CA ASP A 82 11.92 -0.77 20.01
C ASP A 82 12.28 -0.37 18.57
N GLU A 83 12.63 0.90 18.32
CA GLU A 83 13.14 1.33 17.01
C GLU A 83 14.49 0.68 16.68
N LYS A 84 15.41 0.60 17.66
CA LYS A 84 16.69 -0.10 17.49
C LYS A 84 16.50 -1.60 17.20
N ILE A 85 15.62 -2.26 17.94
CA ILE A 85 15.25 -3.67 17.73
C ILE A 85 14.67 -3.88 16.33
N LEU A 86 13.77 -2.98 15.90
CA LEU A 86 13.16 -3.06 14.57
C LEU A 86 14.23 -2.94 13.46
N ASN A 87 15.15 -1.98 13.58
CA ASN A 87 16.23 -1.81 12.62
C ASN A 87 17.17 -3.03 12.62
N PHE A 88 17.57 -3.52 13.80
CA PHE A 88 18.43 -4.69 13.91
C PHE A 88 17.80 -5.93 13.26
N LYS A 89 16.52 -6.18 13.51
CA LYS A 89 15.80 -7.31 12.89
C LYS A 89 15.68 -7.18 11.38
N LYS A 90 15.56 -5.95 10.87
CA LYS A 90 15.33 -5.70 9.45
C LYS A 90 16.62 -5.65 8.64
N PHE A 91 17.73 -5.20 9.22
CA PHE A 91 18.98 -4.97 8.48
C PHE A 91 20.13 -5.88 8.93
N GLY A 92 20.03 -6.51 10.11
CA GLY A 92 21.06 -7.38 10.65
C GLY A 92 22.18 -6.66 11.42
N GLU A 93 23.07 -7.46 11.99
CA GLU A 93 24.16 -7.02 12.87
C GLU A 93 25.25 -6.25 12.11
N ASP A 94 25.72 -6.82 10.99
CA ASP A 94 26.83 -6.26 10.20
C ASP A 94 26.48 -4.88 9.62
N PHE A 95 25.27 -4.73 9.09
CA PHE A 95 24.80 -3.44 8.60
C PHE A 95 24.70 -2.40 9.71
N MET A 96 24.21 -2.77 10.90
CA MET A 96 24.06 -1.82 12.01
C MET A 96 25.42 -1.26 12.46
N LEU A 97 26.48 -2.08 12.45
CA LEU A 97 27.84 -1.62 12.72
C LEU A 97 28.35 -0.68 11.63
N ALA A 98 28.21 -1.06 10.36
CA ALA A 98 28.62 -0.25 9.23
C ALA A 98 27.85 1.09 9.17
N ALA A 99 26.54 1.05 9.39
CA ALA A 99 25.66 2.22 9.41
C ALA A 99 26.07 3.22 10.50
N ASP A 100 26.39 2.74 11.69
CA ASP A 100 26.83 3.62 12.78
C ASP A 100 28.25 4.16 12.55
N GLU A 101 29.16 3.36 11.97
CA GLU A 101 30.51 3.81 11.57
C GLU A 101 30.45 4.94 10.53
N MET A 102 29.63 4.78 9.50
CA MET A 102 29.38 5.80 8.49
C MET A 102 28.54 6.97 9.02
N GLY A 103 27.92 6.84 10.20
CA GLY A 103 27.05 7.86 10.77
C GLY A 103 25.75 8.07 10.01
N LEU A 104 25.13 7.00 9.50
CA LEU A 104 23.77 7.01 8.96
C LEU A 104 22.77 7.36 10.07
N GLY A 105 21.88 8.31 9.79
CA GLY A 105 20.97 8.85 10.77
C GLY A 105 19.63 8.10 10.84
N SER A 106 18.80 8.50 11.81
CA SER A 106 17.43 7.99 11.94
C SER A 106 16.56 8.27 10.71
N ARG A 107 16.85 9.33 9.95
CA ARG A 107 16.18 9.65 8.69
C ARG A 107 16.47 8.59 7.62
N ASP A 108 17.71 8.14 7.51
CA ASP A 108 18.15 7.19 6.50
C ASP A 108 17.57 5.81 6.82
N MET A 109 17.62 5.41 8.10
CA MET A 109 16.97 4.19 8.58
C MET A 109 15.46 4.20 8.32
N ARG A 110 14.78 5.34 8.48
CA ARG A 110 13.34 5.47 8.18
C ARG A 110 13.03 5.29 6.69
N LYS A 111 13.89 5.78 5.80
CA LYS A 111 13.74 5.57 4.35
C LYS A 111 13.95 4.10 4.01
N LEU A 112 15.04 3.51 4.49
CA LEU A 112 15.39 2.10 4.29
C LEU A 112 14.32 1.13 4.78
N ARG A 113 13.62 1.44 5.88
CA ARG A 113 12.52 0.58 6.35
C ARG A 113 11.35 0.46 5.36
N LYS A 114 11.24 1.36 4.37
CA LYS A 114 10.21 1.33 3.32
C LYS A 114 10.64 0.55 2.07
N PHE A 115 11.88 0.09 2.02
CA PHE A 115 12.42 -0.65 0.89
C PHE A 115 11.97 -2.12 1.00
N ASP A 116 11.98 -2.80 -0.14
CA ASP A 116 11.80 -4.26 -0.21
C ASP A 116 13.09 -4.99 0.18
N GLU A 117 13.01 -6.33 0.25
CA GLU A 117 14.11 -7.16 0.77
C GLU A 117 15.35 -7.14 -0.13
N ASP A 118 15.16 -7.07 -1.45
CA ASP A 118 16.25 -7.01 -2.43
C ASP A 118 16.96 -5.65 -2.37
N GLU A 119 16.18 -4.55 -2.34
CA GLU A 119 16.71 -3.20 -2.19
C GLU A 119 17.47 -3.02 -0.87
N ILE A 120 16.96 -3.60 0.22
CA ILE A 120 17.64 -3.56 1.53
C ILE A 120 18.97 -4.30 1.45
N THR A 121 18.98 -5.50 0.87
CA THR A 121 20.19 -6.30 0.68
C THR A 121 21.24 -5.50 -0.10
N GLU A 122 20.84 -4.88 -1.20
CA GLU A 122 21.74 -4.07 -2.02
C GLU A 122 22.33 -2.87 -1.25
N VAL A 123 21.52 -2.16 -0.45
CA VAL A 123 22.07 -1.10 0.41
C VAL A 123 23.02 -1.65 1.46
N CYS A 124 22.69 -2.80 2.06
CA CYS A 124 23.51 -3.41 3.10
C CYS A 124 24.88 -3.84 2.56
N ASP A 125 24.90 -4.52 1.42
CA ASP A 125 26.12 -4.95 0.74
C ASP A 125 26.99 -3.75 0.38
N LYS A 126 26.37 -2.68 -0.12
CA LYS A 126 27.10 -1.45 -0.47
C LYS A 126 27.67 -0.74 0.76
N ALA A 127 26.89 -0.66 1.84
CA ALA A 127 27.32 -0.11 3.12
C ALA A 127 28.53 -0.85 3.71
N ILE A 128 28.52 -2.18 3.64
CA ILE A 128 29.58 -3.04 4.16
C ILE A 128 30.83 -2.98 3.25
N ALA A 129 30.65 -2.98 1.93
CA ALA A 129 31.75 -3.04 0.97
C ALA A 129 32.47 -1.70 0.79
N GLU A 130 31.73 -0.59 0.71
CA GLU A 130 32.29 0.72 0.35
C GLU A 130 32.60 1.59 1.58
N GLY A 131 31.82 1.48 2.65
CA GLY A 131 32.01 2.26 3.88
C GLY A 131 31.89 3.79 3.71
N ASP A 132 31.40 4.26 2.56
CA ASP A 132 31.22 5.68 2.27
C ASP A 132 29.77 6.12 2.50
N LYS A 133 29.60 7.03 3.46
CA LYS A 133 28.32 7.62 3.81
C LYS A 133 27.66 8.31 2.62
N GLU A 134 28.42 9.09 1.85
CA GLU A 134 27.85 9.91 0.77
C GLU A 134 27.24 9.03 -0.32
N THR A 135 27.98 8.00 -0.74
CA THR A 135 27.52 7.06 -1.76
C THR A 135 26.30 6.25 -1.31
N VAL A 136 26.29 5.76 -0.07
CA VAL A 136 25.14 5.01 0.48
C VAL A 136 23.91 5.93 0.62
N THR A 137 24.10 7.15 1.11
CA THR A 137 22.99 8.12 1.27
C THR A 137 22.41 8.52 -0.08
N ALA A 138 23.26 8.79 -1.08
CA ALA A 138 22.81 9.10 -2.43
C ALA A 138 22.02 7.95 -3.07
N PHE A 139 22.43 6.70 -2.82
CA PHE A 139 21.71 5.53 -3.30
C PHE A 139 20.33 5.38 -2.66
N ILE A 140 20.24 5.55 -1.33
CA ILE A 140 18.96 5.58 -0.59
C ILE A 140 18.06 6.69 -1.15
N GLU A 141 18.62 7.86 -1.46
CA GLU A 141 17.85 8.98 -2.02
C GLU A 141 17.32 8.70 -3.42
N ASN A 142 18.11 8.05 -4.27
CA ASN A 142 17.69 7.67 -5.62
C ASN A 142 16.50 6.70 -5.58
N ILE A 143 16.59 5.60 -4.83
CA ILE A 143 15.49 4.63 -4.70
C ILE A 143 14.25 5.30 -4.11
N THR A 144 14.44 6.13 -3.07
CA THR A 144 13.32 6.86 -2.45
C THR A 144 12.62 7.80 -3.44
N ALA A 145 13.40 8.54 -4.25
CA ALA A 145 12.86 9.46 -5.24
C ALA A 145 12.11 8.72 -6.35
N LYS A 146 12.65 7.59 -6.84
CA LYS A 146 12.00 6.73 -7.83
C LYS A 146 10.65 6.23 -7.33
N LYS A 147 10.60 5.69 -6.11
CA LYS A 147 9.33 5.21 -5.51
C LYS A 147 8.31 6.34 -5.32
N GLU A 148 8.75 7.52 -4.91
CA GLU A 148 7.84 8.67 -4.75
C GLU A 148 7.28 9.13 -6.11
N GLN A 149 8.10 9.14 -7.16
CA GLN A 149 7.66 9.45 -8.52
C GLN A 149 6.65 8.41 -9.04
N GLU A 150 6.93 7.12 -8.87
CA GLU A 150 6.00 6.05 -9.26
C GLU A 150 4.68 6.16 -8.50
N LYS A 151 4.73 6.45 -7.20
CA LYS A 151 3.53 6.66 -6.38
C LYS A 151 2.70 7.86 -6.86
N GLN A 152 3.35 8.97 -7.21
CA GLN A 152 2.67 10.16 -7.75
C GLN A 152 1.99 9.83 -9.07
N LYS A 153 2.71 9.16 -9.99
CA LYS A 153 2.16 8.75 -11.28
C LYS A 153 0.94 7.83 -11.11
N LEU A 154 1.03 6.81 -10.26
CA LEU A 154 -0.10 5.93 -9.97
C LEU A 154 -1.29 6.68 -9.35
N THR A 155 -1.03 7.65 -8.48
CA THR A 155 -2.08 8.48 -7.87
C THR A 155 -2.78 9.36 -8.91
N GLU A 156 -2.05 9.90 -9.88
CA GLU A 156 -2.60 10.67 -11.00
C GLU A 156 -3.45 9.77 -11.92
N GLU A 157 -2.93 8.60 -12.29
CA GLU A 157 -3.66 7.61 -13.10
C GLU A 157 -4.98 7.18 -12.43
N ILE A 158 -4.98 6.97 -11.10
CA ILE A 158 -6.21 6.66 -10.34
C ILE A 158 -7.21 7.80 -10.42
N LYS A 159 -6.78 9.06 -10.22
CA LYS A 159 -7.68 10.22 -10.31
C LYS A 159 -8.28 10.37 -11.69
N GLU A 160 -7.48 10.19 -12.74
CA GLU A 160 -7.97 10.23 -14.11
C GLU A 160 -9.01 9.13 -14.35
N ARG A 161 -8.74 7.90 -13.91
CA ARG A 161 -9.71 6.79 -14.02
C ARG A 161 -11.01 7.07 -13.27
N ASP A 162 -10.92 7.62 -12.05
CA ASP A 162 -12.10 7.96 -11.25
C ASP A 162 -12.98 9.02 -11.94
N THR A 163 -12.38 10.06 -12.51
CA THR A 163 -13.12 11.07 -13.27
C THR A 163 -13.79 10.49 -14.52
N GLN A 164 -13.10 9.60 -15.25
CA GLN A 164 -13.70 8.91 -16.40
C GLN A 164 -14.90 8.04 -15.98
N LEU A 165 -14.80 7.35 -14.84
CA LEU A 165 -15.90 6.54 -14.31
C LEU A 165 -17.12 7.38 -13.92
N GLU A 166 -16.92 8.56 -13.35
CA GLU A 166 -18.00 9.49 -13.01
C GLU A 166 -18.75 9.96 -14.26
N VAL A 167 -18.03 10.40 -15.29
CA VAL A 167 -18.63 10.80 -16.58
C VAL A 167 -19.44 9.66 -17.22
N ILE A 168 -18.91 8.43 -17.18
CA ILE A 168 -19.62 7.26 -17.71
C ILE A 168 -20.92 6.99 -16.93
N ARG A 169 -20.94 7.21 -15.62
CA ARG A 169 -22.16 7.07 -14.81
C ARG A 169 -23.20 8.09 -15.18
N ASP A 170 -22.81 9.35 -15.32
CA ASP A 170 -23.73 10.44 -15.70
C ASP A 170 -24.39 10.14 -17.05
N ILE A 171 -23.58 9.77 -18.06
CA ILE A 171 -24.08 9.37 -19.37
C ILE A 171 -25.07 8.19 -19.27
N ASN A 172 -24.79 7.20 -18.43
CA ASN A 172 -25.70 6.08 -18.22
C ASN A 172 -27.00 6.49 -17.52
N THR A 173 -26.95 7.42 -16.57
CA THR A 173 -28.16 7.94 -15.91
C THR A 173 -29.05 8.71 -16.88
N ASP A 174 -28.46 9.56 -17.73
CA ASP A 174 -29.19 10.30 -18.76
C ASP A 174 -29.86 9.35 -19.76
N LYS A 175 -29.13 8.34 -20.24
CA LYS A 175 -29.68 7.30 -21.12
C LYS A 175 -30.83 6.54 -20.49
N ASN A 176 -30.76 6.21 -19.20
CA ASN A 176 -31.87 5.53 -18.53
C ASN A 176 -33.12 6.43 -18.44
N ARG A 177 -32.94 7.73 -18.23
CA ARG A 177 -34.06 8.69 -18.21
C ARG A 177 -34.74 8.80 -19.56
N GLU A 178 -33.97 8.83 -20.64
CA GLU A 178 -34.48 8.87 -22.01
C GLU A 178 -35.23 7.57 -22.37
N ILE A 179 -34.72 6.42 -21.93
CA ILE A 179 -35.41 5.13 -22.02
C ILE A 179 -36.78 5.19 -21.33
N ASP A 180 -36.87 5.75 -20.12
CA ASP A 180 -38.15 5.83 -19.40
C ASP A 180 -39.15 6.77 -20.09
N GLN A 181 -38.67 7.86 -20.71
CA GLN A 181 -39.52 8.75 -21.51
C GLN A 181 -40.07 8.06 -22.77
N LEU A 182 -39.24 7.28 -23.46
CA LEU A 182 -39.67 6.52 -24.64
C LEU A 182 -40.68 5.42 -24.28
N LYS A 183 -40.54 4.78 -23.11
CA LYS A 183 -41.55 3.84 -22.60
C LYS A 183 -42.91 4.50 -22.40
N GLU A 184 -42.94 5.71 -21.84
CA GLU A 184 -44.18 6.46 -21.61
C GLU A 184 -44.86 6.82 -22.94
N GLN A 185 -44.08 7.24 -23.93
CA GLN A 185 -44.59 7.53 -25.28
C GLN A 185 -45.12 6.26 -25.97
N LEU A 186 -44.42 5.13 -25.86
CA LEU A 186 -44.87 3.84 -26.39
C LEU A 186 -46.14 3.36 -25.68
N SER A 187 -46.22 3.45 -24.35
CA SER A 187 -47.42 3.06 -23.60
C SER A 187 -48.64 3.93 -23.96
N THR A 188 -48.43 5.19 -24.32
CA THR A 188 -49.49 6.10 -24.76
C THR A 188 -49.95 5.80 -26.19
N LYS A 189 -49.05 5.27 -27.04
CA LYS A 189 -49.37 4.87 -28.43
C LYS A 189 -49.90 3.42 -28.55
N GLN A 190 -49.54 2.51 -27.64
CA GLN A 190 -49.89 1.08 -27.64
C GLN A 190 -51.26 0.76 -26.99
N ILE A 191 -52.33 1.45 -27.36
CA ILE A 191 -53.70 0.88 -27.20
C ILE A 191 -54.11 0.12 -28.47
N ALA A 192 -53.29 0.11 -29.52
CA ALA A 192 -53.53 -0.70 -30.70
C ALA A 192 -52.24 -1.33 -31.24
N THR A 193 -52.33 -2.64 -31.48
CA THR A 193 -51.64 -3.47 -32.51
C THR A 193 -50.25 -4.10 -32.26
N HIS A 194 -50.26 -5.44 -32.39
CA HIS A 194 -49.23 -6.49 -32.52
C HIS A 194 -48.50 -7.11 -31.29
N ASP A 195 -48.60 -8.45 -31.20
CA ASP A 195 -48.19 -9.32 -30.08
C ASP A 195 -46.66 -9.34 -29.84
N TRP A 196 -45.86 -9.53 -30.91
CA TRP A 196 -44.40 -9.62 -30.81
C TRP A 196 -43.71 -8.30 -30.42
N GLN A 197 -44.30 -7.15 -30.74
CA GLN A 197 -43.74 -5.85 -30.35
C GLN A 197 -43.84 -5.62 -28.84
N SER A 198 -44.91 -6.14 -28.22
CA SER A 198 -45.05 -6.13 -26.76
C SER A 198 -44.03 -7.06 -26.10
N GLU A 199 -43.80 -8.25 -26.67
CA GLU A 199 -42.81 -9.21 -26.16
C GLU A 199 -41.37 -8.63 -26.22
N VAL A 200 -41.00 -8.00 -27.34
CA VAL A 200 -39.67 -7.35 -27.47
C VAL A 200 -39.53 -6.20 -26.45
N LYS A 201 -40.58 -5.40 -26.26
CA LYS A 201 -40.57 -4.31 -25.28
C LYS A 201 -40.37 -4.85 -23.86
N GLU A 202 -41.12 -5.85 -23.45
CA GLU A 202 -41.03 -6.45 -22.11
C GLU A 202 -39.65 -7.07 -21.84
N ALA A 203 -39.08 -7.74 -22.86
CA ALA A 203 -37.72 -8.28 -22.78
C ALA A 203 -36.67 -7.16 -22.62
N LEU A 204 -36.75 -6.10 -23.41
CA LEU A 204 -35.82 -4.96 -23.32
C LEU A 204 -35.94 -4.21 -21.99
N GLU A 205 -37.15 -4.06 -21.46
CA GLU A 205 -37.38 -3.48 -20.14
C GLU A 205 -36.70 -4.29 -19.04
N THR A 206 -36.86 -5.61 -19.08
CA THR A 206 -36.24 -6.54 -18.13
C THR A 206 -34.71 -6.48 -18.21
N ILE A 207 -34.15 -6.58 -19.41
CA ILE A 207 -32.69 -6.52 -19.63
C ILE A 207 -32.13 -5.17 -19.15
N THR A 208 -32.79 -4.07 -19.48
CA THR A 208 -32.34 -2.73 -19.08
C THR A 208 -32.39 -2.56 -17.56
N ALA A 209 -33.46 -3.02 -16.90
CA ALA A 209 -33.57 -2.97 -15.44
C ALA A 209 -32.48 -3.81 -14.75
N LEU A 210 -32.16 -5.00 -15.27
CA LEU A 210 -31.07 -5.84 -14.76
C LEU A 210 -29.70 -5.17 -14.95
N LYS A 211 -29.44 -4.59 -16.13
CA LYS A 211 -28.22 -3.82 -16.41
C LYS A 211 -28.04 -2.68 -15.39
N VAL A 212 -29.09 -1.92 -15.09
CA VAL A 212 -29.02 -0.81 -14.12
C VAL A 212 -28.67 -1.33 -12.71
N LYS A 213 -29.27 -2.43 -12.28
CA LYS A 213 -28.93 -3.06 -10.99
C LYS A 213 -27.47 -3.52 -10.94
N ALA A 214 -26.97 -4.14 -12.02
CA ALA A 214 -25.58 -4.60 -12.12
C ALA A 214 -24.59 -3.43 -12.05
N LEU A 215 -24.83 -2.35 -12.81
CA LEU A 215 -23.99 -1.15 -12.78
C LEU A 215 -24.00 -0.46 -11.40
N SER A 216 -25.15 -0.46 -10.72
CA SER A 216 -25.24 0.08 -9.35
C SER A 216 -24.44 -0.74 -8.34
N ALA A 217 -24.50 -2.08 -8.42
CA ALA A 217 -23.69 -2.95 -7.57
C ALA A 217 -22.18 -2.77 -7.84
N GLN A 218 -21.78 -2.59 -9.10
CA GLN A 218 -20.40 -2.30 -9.48
C GLN A 218 -19.91 -0.95 -8.91
N ASP A 219 -20.75 0.08 -8.89
CA ASP A 219 -20.42 1.34 -8.22
C ASP A 219 -20.17 1.14 -6.72
N GLN A 220 -21.05 0.40 -6.04
CA GLN A 220 -20.88 0.12 -4.61
C GLN A 220 -19.57 -0.64 -4.33
N LEU A 221 -19.20 -1.62 -5.15
CA LEU A 221 -17.89 -2.28 -5.05
C LEU A 221 -16.72 -1.30 -5.24
N SER A 222 -16.84 -0.36 -6.18
CA SER A 222 -15.83 0.67 -6.43
C SER A 222 -15.69 1.63 -5.24
N GLN A 223 -16.79 1.95 -4.55
CA GLN A 223 -16.77 2.76 -3.32
C GLN A 223 -16.06 2.03 -2.18
N ILE A 224 -16.34 0.74 -1.98
CA ILE A 224 -15.65 -0.08 -0.97
C ILE A 224 -14.15 -0.16 -1.27
N HIS A 225 -13.76 -0.37 -2.53
CA HIS A 225 -12.36 -0.34 -2.94
C HIS A 225 -11.65 0.94 -2.50
N ARG A 226 -12.26 2.12 -2.76
CA ARG A 226 -11.71 3.40 -2.33
C ARG A 226 -11.60 3.53 -0.82
N GLN A 227 -12.62 3.11 -0.07
CA GLN A 227 -12.59 3.11 1.39
C GLN A 227 -11.48 2.21 1.96
N LEU A 228 -11.25 1.04 1.36
CA LEU A 228 -10.16 0.13 1.74
C LEU A 228 -8.78 0.71 1.39
N PHE A 229 -8.68 1.44 0.29
CA PHE A 229 -7.44 2.09 -0.11
C PHE A 229 -7.07 3.26 0.82
N ASP A 230 -8.04 4.13 1.13
CA ASP A 230 -7.81 5.35 1.93
C ASP A 230 -7.78 5.08 3.45
N GLY A 231 -8.46 4.03 3.92
CA GLY A 231 -8.67 3.72 5.34
C GLY A 231 -7.47 3.15 6.11
N TYR A 232 -6.27 3.09 5.50
CA TYR A 232 -5.09 2.39 6.02
C TYR A 232 -4.61 2.87 7.41
N GLN A 233 -4.95 4.11 7.81
CA GLN A 233 -4.30 4.75 8.96
C GLN A 233 -4.73 4.21 10.34
N ASN A 234 -5.87 3.51 10.47
CA ASN A 234 -6.45 3.19 11.79
C ASN A 234 -6.97 1.74 11.97
N ILE A 235 -6.67 0.82 11.04
CA ILE A 235 -7.15 -0.57 11.11
C ILE A 235 -6.01 -1.49 11.57
N ASN A 236 -6.35 -2.51 12.35
CA ASN A 236 -5.43 -3.58 12.69
C ASN A 236 -4.87 -4.24 11.39
N PRO A 237 -3.54 -4.36 11.19
CA PRO A 237 -2.97 -4.87 9.96
C PRO A 237 -3.44 -6.28 9.54
N GLN A 238 -3.71 -7.16 10.51
CA GLN A 238 -4.23 -8.50 10.23
C GLN A 238 -5.67 -8.45 9.74
N ALA A 239 -6.50 -7.61 10.37
CA ALA A 239 -7.88 -7.40 9.93
C ALA A 239 -7.93 -6.81 8.52
N TYR A 240 -7.06 -5.84 8.22
CA TYR A 240 -6.94 -5.25 6.89
C TYR A 240 -6.63 -6.29 5.81
N ASN A 241 -5.61 -7.13 6.04
CA ASN A 241 -5.22 -8.17 5.07
C ASN A 241 -6.36 -9.16 4.81
N LEU A 242 -7.08 -9.59 5.84
CA LEU A 242 -8.21 -10.50 5.68
C LEU A 242 -9.34 -9.86 4.87
N ILE A 243 -9.66 -8.58 5.13
CA ILE A 243 -10.70 -7.86 4.40
C ILE A 243 -10.32 -7.69 2.93
N VAL A 244 -9.08 -7.30 2.64
CA VAL A 244 -8.60 -7.13 1.26
C VAL A 244 -8.59 -8.46 0.51
N GLN A 245 -8.13 -9.55 1.13
CA GLN A 245 -8.15 -10.88 0.51
C GLN A 245 -9.57 -11.32 0.15
N ALA A 246 -10.50 -11.17 1.09
CA ALA A 246 -11.91 -11.48 0.84
C ALA A 246 -12.46 -10.61 -0.30
N PHE A 247 -12.29 -9.29 -0.23
CA PHE A 247 -12.77 -8.37 -1.26
C PHE A 247 -12.22 -8.70 -2.66
N LEU A 248 -10.92 -8.99 -2.77
CA LEU A 248 -10.31 -9.40 -4.04
C LEU A 248 -10.92 -10.71 -4.58
N SER A 249 -11.19 -11.67 -3.71
CA SER A 249 -11.83 -12.93 -4.10
C SER A 249 -13.23 -12.68 -4.67
N GLU A 250 -14.04 -11.87 -3.97
CA GLU A 250 -15.42 -11.57 -4.41
C GLU A 250 -15.44 -10.81 -5.75
N VAL A 251 -14.60 -9.77 -5.88
CA VAL A 251 -14.52 -8.98 -7.12
C VAL A 251 -14.04 -9.83 -8.29
N LYS A 252 -13.06 -10.72 -8.05
CA LYS A 252 -12.57 -11.65 -9.06
C LYS A 252 -13.68 -12.56 -9.57
N GLN A 253 -14.46 -13.15 -8.66
CA GLN A 253 -15.56 -14.04 -9.06
C GLN A 253 -16.59 -13.31 -9.93
N VAL A 254 -17.00 -12.10 -9.54
CA VAL A 254 -17.94 -11.28 -10.34
C VAL A 254 -17.39 -10.99 -11.74
N ALA A 255 -16.09 -10.69 -11.86
CA ALA A 255 -15.45 -10.43 -13.14
C ALA A 255 -15.43 -11.68 -14.03
N GLU A 256 -15.09 -12.84 -13.47
CA GLU A 256 -15.06 -14.13 -14.19
C GLU A 256 -16.46 -14.52 -14.69
N GLU A 257 -17.48 -14.40 -13.84
CA GLU A 257 -18.87 -14.71 -14.23
C GLU A 257 -19.40 -13.77 -15.32
N THR A 258 -19.07 -12.47 -15.23
CA THR A 258 -19.47 -11.49 -16.25
C THR A 258 -18.77 -11.75 -17.59
N ALA A 259 -17.48 -12.09 -17.56
CA ALA A 259 -16.73 -12.44 -18.77
C ALA A 259 -17.27 -13.72 -19.41
N LEU A 260 -17.62 -14.72 -18.61
CA LEU A 260 -18.22 -15.96 -19.10
C LEU A 260 -19.60 -15.72 -19.73
N LEU A 261 -20.44 -14.88 -19.12
CA LEU A 261 -21.72 -14.48 -19.70
C LEU A 261 -21.52 -13.82 -21.07
N TRP A 262 -20.56 -12.90 -21.20
CA TRP A 262 -20.25 -12.26 -22.47
C TRP A 262 -19.80 -13.26 -23.54
N LEU A 263 -18.90 -14.18 -23.20
CA LEU A 263 -18.42 -15.21 -24.12
C LEU A 263 -19.57 -16.11 -24.63
N ASN A 264 -20.49 -16.49 -23.75
CA ASN A 264 -21.67 -17.26 -24.13
C ASN A 264 -22.56 -16.47 -25.09
N CYS A 265 -22.79 -15.17 -24.81
CA CYS A 265 -23.54 -14.29 -25.71
C CYS A 265 -22.89 -14.12 -27.08
N GLU A 266 -21.55 -13.93 -27.14
CA GLU A 266 -20.83 -13.83 -28.41
C GLU A 266 -20.96 -15.11 -29.24
N THR A 267 -20.91 -16.26 -28.58
CA THR A 267 -21.01 -17.57 -29.23
C THR A 267 -22.44 -17.84 -29.72
N ASP A 268 -23.44 -17.63 -28.87
CA ASP A 268 -24.84 -17.96 -29.17
C ASP A 268 -25.48 -16.96 -30.16
N PHE A 269 -25.00 -15.71 -30.18
CA PHE A 269 -25.56 -14.62 -30.98
C PHE A 269 -24.56 -14.05 -32.01
N GLU A 270 -23.57 -14.85 -32.45
CA GLU A 270 -22.50 -14.42 -33.38
C GLU A 270 -23.03 -13.67 -34.60
N ALA A 271 -24.12 -14.17 -35.20
CA ALA A 271 -24.76 -13.60 -36.38
C ALA A 271 -25.28 -12.16 -36.18
N HIS A 272 -25.47 -11.73 -34.92
CA HIS A 272 -26.02 -10.42 -34.55
C HIS A 272 -24.96 -9.44 -34.04
N LEU A 273 -23.69 -9.84 -33.92
CA LEU A 273 -22.63 -9.01 -33.32
C LEU A 273 -22.36 -7.71 -34.10
N ASN A 274 -22.50 -7.72 -35.42
CA ASN A 274 -22.31 -6.52 -36.26
C ASN A 274 -23.50 -5.54 -36.19
N ASP A 275 -24.65 -6.00 -35.68
CA ASP A 275 -25.91 -5.25 -35.61
C ASP A 275 -26.31 -4.91 -34.17
N ILE A 276 -25.37 -4.96 -33.21
CA ILE A 276 -25.63 -4.61 -31.80
C ILE A 276 -26.13 -3.17 -31.72
N LYS A 277 -27.34 -3.01 -31.17
CA LYS A 277 -27.97 -1.72 -30.92
C LYS A 277 -28.27 -1.55 -29.44
N PRO A 278 -28.08 -0.34 -28.88
CA PRO A 278 -28.57 -0.03 -27.55
C PRO A 278 -30.09 -0.23 -27.46
N SER A 279 -30.60 -0.69 -26.30
CA SER A 279 -32.04 -0.90 -26.08
C SER A 279 -32.89 0.33 -26.45
N ILE A 280 -32.35 1.53 -26.28
CA ILE A 280 -33.03 2.79 -26.60
C ILE A 280 -33.32 2.94 -28.09
N GLU A 281 -32.34 2.62 -28.94
CA GLU A 281 -32.47 2.70 -30.40
C GLU A 281 -33.51 1.68 -30.90
N VAL A 282 -33.54 0.48 -30.29
CA VAL A 282 -34.53 -0.55 -30.63
C VAL A 282 -35.95 -0.10 -30.22
N LEU A 283 -36.11 0.55 -29.06
CA LEU A 283 -37.39 1.11 -28.62
C LEU A 283 -37.86 2.27 -29.52
N GLU A 284 -36.95 3.13 -29.97
CA GLU A 284 -37.26 4.19 -30.95
C GLU A 284 -37.72 3.62 -32.29
N MET A 285 -37.03 2.58 -32.78
CA MET A 285 -37.43 1.88 -34.01
C MET A 285 -38.83 1.27 -33.89
N LEU A 286 -39.14 0.64 -32.74
CA LEU A 286 -40.49 0.14 -32.46
C LEU A 286 -41.52 1.28 -32.45
N ALA A 287 -41.22 2.40 -31.79
CA ALA A 287 -42.10 3.56 -31.71
C ALA A 287 -42.37 4.22 -33.07
N GLN A 288 -41.38 4.22 -33.97
CA GLN A 288 -41.50 4.71 -35.33
C GLN A 288 -42.32 3.76 -36.21
N SER A 289 -42.11 2.45 -36.06
CA SER A 289 -42.88 1.44 -36.80
C SER A 289 -44.38 1.47 -36.47
N ALA A 290 -44.72 1.63 -35.18
CA ALA A 290 -46.09 1.78 -34.72
C ALA A 290 -46.75 3.12 -35.12
N ALA A 291 -45.96 4.11 -35.57
CA ALA A 291 -46.47 5.41 -36.04
C ALA A 291 -46.66 5.45 -37.58
N ALA A 292 -46.15 4.45 -38.30
CA ALA A 292 -46.24 4.34 -39.75
C ALA A 292 -47.40 3.43 -40.23
N GLU A 293 -48.01 2.67 -39.32
CA GLU A 293 -49.27 1.92 -39.49
C GLU A 293 -50.49 2.79 -39.13
#